data_AF-A0A255HRE9-F1
#
_entry.id   AF-A0A255HRE9-F1
#
_cell.length_a   1.000
_cell.length_b   1.000
_cell.length_c   1.000
_cell.angle_alpha   90.00
_cell.angle_beta   90.00
_cell.angle_gamma   90.00
#
_symmetry.space_group_name_H-M   'P 1'
#
loop_
_entity.id
_entity.type
_entity.pdbx_description
1 polymer ?
#
loop_
_entity_poly.entity_id
_entity_poly.type
_entity_poly.pdbx_seq_one_letter_code
_entity_poly.pdbx_strand_id
1 'polypeptide(L)'
;MNGSYQIYGGSLADMQAPSAADAHVSFRFKGRSASDLFDSIGPDIKKQDACSGAAGYRERRRGHLLCVRTKEDGPTCYLGLDLRKGKSDAGAVC
;
A
#
# COMPACT_ATOMS: atom_id res chain seq x y z
N MET A 1 -2.29 -4.37 17.24
CA MET A 1 -1.75 -3.54 16.14
C MET A 1 -1.35 -4.53 15.06
N ASN A 2 -2.08 -4.59 13.95
CA ASN A 2 -1.93 -5.67 12.96
C ASN A 2 -1.29 -5.09 11.71
N GLY A 3 -0.03 -5.46 11.50
CA GLY A 3 0.71 -5.14 10.30
C GLY A 3 1.58 -6.32 9.91
N SER A 4 1.82 -6.46 8.63
CA SER A 4 2.79 -7.38 8.06
C SER A 4 3.69 -6.60 7.13
N TYR A 5 4.91 -7.08 6.95
CA TYR A 5 5.79 -6.55 5.93
C TYR A 5 6.40 -7.69 5.13
N GLN A 6 6.81 -7.39 3.91
CA GLN A 6 7.49 -8.31 3.03
C GLN A 6 8.70 -7.62 2.42
N ILE A 7 9.86 -8.26 2.53
CA ILE A 7 11.10 -7.81 1.90
C ILE A 7 11.25 -8.55 0.57
N TYR A 8 11.61 -7.82 -0.49
CA TYR A 8 11.74 -8.35 -1.84
C TYR A 8 12.83 -7.59 -2.61
N GLY A 9 13.39 -8.24 -3.63
CA GLY A 9 14.08 -7.57 -4.74
C GLY A 9 13.17 -7.47 -5.97
N GLY A 10 13.58 -6.77 -7.01
CA GLY A 10 12.80 -6.57 -8.23
C GLY A 10 11.70 -5.53 -8.02
N SER A 11 10.45 -5.89 -8.32
CA SER A 11 9.30 -4.98 -8.22
C SER A 11 8.13 -5.62 -7.48
N LEU A 12 7.14 -4.82 -7.08
CA LEU A 12 5.92 -5.35 -6.47
C LEU A 12 5.14 -6.33 -7.37
N ALA A 13 5.25 -6.17 -8.69
CA ALA A 13 4.57 -7.04 -9.67
C ALA A 13 5.38 -8.30 -10.00
N ASP A 14 6.70 -8.28 -9.75
CA ASP A 14 7.63 -9.38 -9.99
C ASP A 14 8.63 -9.44 -8.82
N MET A 15 8.16 -10.00 -7.71
CA MET A 15 8.94 -10.08 -6.47
C MET A 15 9.98 -11.19 -6.57
N GLN A 16 11.23 -10.82 -6.34
CA GLN A 16 12.38 -11.71 -6.36
C GLN A 16 13.03 -11.81 -4.97
N ALA A 17 13.98 -12.73 -4.82
CA ALA A 17 14.79 -12.81 -3.61
C ALA A 17 15.60 -11.50 -3.44
N PRO A 18 15.57 -10.85 -2.26
CA PRO A 18 16.32 -9.62 -2.04
C PRO A 18 17.83 -9.87 -2.07
N SER A 19 18.60 -8.87 -2.48
CA SER A 19 20.06 -8.87 -2.52
C SER A 19 20.63 -7.61 -1.89
N ALA A 20 21.95 -7.59 -1.65
CA ALA A 20 22.63 -6.39 -1.17
C ALA A 20 22.51 -5.20 -2.14
N ALA A 21 22.31 -5.48 -3.43
CA ALA A 21 22.13 -4.47 -4.46
C ALA A 21 20.66 -4.09 -4.68
N ASP A 22 19.71 -4.87 -4.19
CA ASP A 22 18.30 -4.70 -4.53
C ASP A 22 17.43 -5.28 -3.41
N ALA A 23 16.92 -4.38 -2.57
CA ALA A 23 16.11 -4.74 -1.42
C ALA A 23 15.10 -3.62 -1.15
N HIS A 24 13.83 -3.99 -1.17
CA HIS A 24 12.67 -3.17 -0.90
C HIS A 24 11.86 -3.82 0.21
N VAL A 25 11.08 -3.03 0.93
CA VAL A 25 10.08 -3.54 1.87
C VAL A 25 8.73 -2.95 1.54
N SER A 26 7.69 -3.78 1.54
CA SER A 26 6.29 -3.36 1.53
C SER A 26 5.70 -3.60 2.90
N PHE A 27 5.08 -2.58 3.48
CA PHE A 27 4.28 -2.67 4.69
C PHE A 27 2.80 -2.70 4.32
N ARG A 28 2.06 -3.61 4.96
CA ARG A 28 0.61 -3.65 4.95
C ARG A 28 0.12 -3.55 6.39
N PHE A 29 -0.77 -2.61 6.68
CA PHE A 29 -1.27 -2.42 8.04
C PHE A 29 -2.75 -2.06 8.07
N LYS A 30 -3.41 -2.49 9.15
CA LYS A 30 -4.83 -2.25 9.45
C LYS A 30 -4.98 -1.61 10.84
N GLY A 31 -6.21 -1.24 11.20
CA GLY A 31 -6.57 -0.73 12.52
C GLY A 31 -6.63 0.80 12.56
N ARG A 32 -6.56 1.37 13.77
CA ARG A 32 -6.79 2.81 13.98
C ARG A 32 -5.94 3.70 13.09
N SER A 33 -4.64 3.43 12.98
CA SER A 33 -3.74 4.21 12.12
C SER A 33 -4.12 4.15 10.64
N ALA A 34 -4.59 2.99 10.15
CA ALA A 34 -5.05 2.87 8.76
C ALA A 34 -6.37 3.63 8.54
N SER A 35 -7.29 3.62 9.51
CA SER A 35 -8.51 4.42 9.46
C SER A 35 -8.21 5.92 9.44
N ASP A 36 -7.39 6.39 10.39
CA ASP A 36 -7.01 7.80 10.50
C ASP A 36 -6.31 8.30 9.22
N LEU A 37 -5.44 7.47 8.63
CA LEU A 37 -4.81 7.78 7.34
C LEU A 37 -5.83 7.78 6.20
N PHE A 38 -6.65 6.74 6.07
CA PHE A 38 -7.65 6.66 5.00
C PHE A 38 -8.54 7.91 5.00
N ASP A 39 -8.99 8.37 6.16
CA ASP A 39 -9.87 9.54 6.26
C ASP A 39 -9.14 10.87 5.96
N SER A 40 -7.82 10.96 6.19
CA SER A 40 -7.05 12.20 6.07
C SER A 40 -6.26 12.38 4.77
N ILE A 41 -5.95 11.31 4.03
CA ILE A 41 -4.96 11.37 2.93
C ILE A 41 -5.51 11.90 1.60
N GLY A 42 -6.82 12.15 1.50
CA GLY A 42 -7.43 12.76 0.32
C GLY A 42 -8.77 12.14 -0.08
N PRO A 43 -9.36 12.59 -1.20
CA PRO A 43 -10.60 12.03 -1.72
C PRO A 43 -10.38 10.63 -2.31
N ASP A 44 -11.49 9.94 -2.56
CA ASP A 44 -11.46 8.66 -3.25
C ASP A 44 -10.97 8.84 -4.69
N ILE A 45 -10.14 7.91 -5.15
CA ILE A 45 -9.76 7.77 -6.55
C ILE A 45 -11.02 7.43 -7.37
N LYS A 46 -11.12 7.99 -8.57
CA LYS A 46 -12.25 7.70 -9.47
C LYS A 46 -12.26 6.22 -9.82
N LYS A 47 -13.45 5.63 -9.93
CA LYS A 47 -13.63 4.18 -10.08
C LYS A 47 -12.85 3.58 -11.26
N GLN A 48 -12.70 4.30 -12.37
CA GLN A 48 -11.96 3.82 -13.54
C GLN A 48 -10.44 3.76 -13.35
N ASP A 49 -9.90 4.51 -12.38
CA ASP A 49 -8.46 4.59 -12.09
C ASP A 49 -8.09 3.79 -10.81
N ALA A 50 -9.10 3.32 -10.09
CA ALA A 50 -8.95 2.49 -8.92
C ALA A 50 -8.63 1.04 -9.30
N CYS A 51 -7.98 0.31 -8.41
CA CYS A 51 -7.63 -1.09 -8.59
C CYS A 51 -8.83 -2.02 -8.73
N SER A 52 -10.02 -1.58 -8.32
CA SER A 52 -11.25 -2.34 -8.42
C SER A 52 -12.46 -1.45 -8.62
N GLY A 53 -13.35 -1.87 -9.53
CA GLY A 53 -14.66 -1.26 -9.72
C GLY A 53 -15.76 -1.84 -8.82
N ALA A 54 -15.43 -2.76 -7.91
CA ALA A 54 -16.41 -3.46 -7.09
C ALA A 54 -17.23 -2.50 -6.21
N ALA A 55 -18.50 -2.83 -6.00
CA ALA A 55 -19.38 -2.02 -5.16
C ALA A 55 -18.85 -1.95 -3.71
N GLY A 56 -18.65 -0.73 -3.20
CA GLY A 56 -18.12 -0.51 -1.86
C GLY A 56 -16.58 -0.53 -1.76
N TYR A 57 -15.88 -0.79 -2.86
CA TYR A 57 -14.44 -0.55 -2.94
C TYR A 57 -14.17 0.95 -2.96
N ARG A 58 -13.29 1.40 -2.08
CA ARG A 58 -12.81 2.78 -2.03
C ARG A 58 -11.30 2.75 -1.93
N GLU A 59 -10.67 3.64 -2.67
CA GLU A 59 -9.23 3.74 -2.74
C GLU A 59 -8.82 5.18 -2.60
N ARG A 60 -7.77 5.43 -1.82
CA ARG A 60 -7.19 6.75 -1.59
C ARG A 60 -5.69 6.64 -1.70
N ARG A 61 -5.06 7.63 -2.33
CA ARG A 61 -3.62 7.67 -2.55
C ARG A 61 -3.06 9.03 -2.18
N ARG A 62 -1.87 9.06 -1.56
CA ARG A 62 -1.08 10.29 -1.37
C ARG A 62 0.41 9.97 -1.41
N GLY A 63 1.10 10.45 -2.45
CA GLY A 63 2.46 10.01 -2.73
C GLY A 63 2.49 8.48 -2.90
N HIS A 64 3.37 7.80 -2.16
CA HIS A 64 3.47 6.34 -2.17
C HIS A 64 2.56 5.61 -1.16
N LEU A 65 1.77 6.35 -0.38
CA LEU A 65 0.77 5.75 0.50
C LEU A 65 -0.48 5.39 -0.31
N LEU A 66 -0.86 4.12 -0.22
CA LEU A 66 -2.11 3.60 -0.76
C LEU A 66 -2.97 3.10 0.39
N CYS A 67 -4.22 3.54 0.47
CA CYS A 67 -5.18 2.96 1.40
C CYS A 67 -6.45 2.53 0.66
N VAL A 68 -6.90 1.31 0.95
CA VAL A 68 -8.08 0.70 0.35
C VAL A 68 -9.07 0.32 1.45
N ARG A 69 -10.36 0.40 1.14
CA ARG A 69 -11.44 -0.08 2.01
C ARG A 69 -12.40 -0.89 1.16
N THR A 70 -12.71 -2.11 1.60
CA THR A 70 -13.78 -2.92 1.00
C THR A 70 -15.05 -2.79 1.84
N LYS A 71 -16.15 -3.40 1.42
CA LYS A 71 -17.41 -3.37 2.18
C LYS A 71 -17.32 -4.19 3.49
N GLU A 72 -16.56 -5.28 3.45
CA GLU A 72 -16.47 -6.27 4.52
C GLU A 72 -15.35 -5.95 5.52
N ASP A 73 -14.28 -5.29 5.05
CA ASP A 73 -13.12 -4.94 5.86
C ASP A 73 -13.00 -3.43 6.10
N GLY A 74 -12.50 -3.08 7.28
CA GLY A 74 -12.01 -1.72 7.54
C GLY A 74 -10.81 -1.33 6.66
N PRO A 75 -10.38 -0.06 6.69
CA PRO A 75 -9.28 0.42 5.87
C PRO A 75 -7.98 -0.39 6.07
N THR A 76 -7.33 -0.68 4.96
CA THR A 76 -6.00 -1.30 4.88
C THR A 76 -5.09 -0.37 4.11
N CYS A 77 -3.93 -0.04 4.68
CA CYS A 77 -2.97 0.84 4.06
C CYS A 77 -1.66 0.11 3.73
N TYR A 78 -0.98 0.63 2.73
CA TYR A 78 0.24 0.11 2.15
C TYR A 78 1.26 1.23 1.96
N LEU A 79 2.50 0.97 2.33
CA LEU A 79 3.64 1.87 2.11
C LEU A 79 4.87 1.02 1.81
N GLY A 80 5.73 1.46 0.88
CA GLY A 80 7.00 0.82 0.60
C GLY A 80 8.20 1.69 0.95
N LEU A 81 9.37 1.07 1.10
CA LEU A 81 10.66 1.74 1.21
C LEU A 81 11.72 0.97 0.41
N ASP A 82 12.58 1.68 -0.32
CA ASP A 82 13.87 1.18 -0.80
C ASP A 82 14.79 1.08 0.43
N LEU A 83 15.19 -0.13 0.82
CA LEU A 83 15.96 -0.38 2.03
C LEU A 83 17.41 0.11 1.93
N ARG A 84 17.94 0.28 0.72
CA ARG A 84 19.29 0.79 0.52
C ARG A 84 19.35 2.32 0.60
N LYS A 85 18.38 2.98 -0.02
CA LYS A 85 18.34 4.45 -0.14
C LYS A 85 17.52 5.13 0.95
N GLY A 86 16.70 4.37 1.68
CA GLY A 86 15.75 4.91 2.65
C GLY A 86 14.65 5.79 2.03
N LYS A 87 14.43 5.66 0.72
CA LYS A 87 13.42 6.43 0.00
C LYS A 87 12.08 5.72 0.05
N SER A 88 10.99 6.49 0.16
CA SER A 88 9.66 5.91 0.03
C SER A 88 9.44 5.34 -1.36
N ASP A 89 8.67 4.25 -1.39
CA ASP A 89 8.32 3.51 -2.59
C ASP A 89 6.87 3.05 -2.48
N ALA A 90 6.25 2.64 -3.59
CA ALA A 90 4.91 2.08 -3.57
C ALA A 90 4.86 0.85 -2.62
N GLY A 91 3.81 0.77 -1.81
CA GLY A 91 3.59 -0.39 -0.93
C GLY A 91 2.78 -1.51 -1.56
N ALA A 92 2.05 -1.22 -2.63
CA ALA A 92 1.23 -2.19 -3.35
C ALA A 92 1.02 -1.72 -4.80
N VAL A 93 0.78 -2.68 -5.68
CA VAL A 93 0.49 -2.47 -7.09
C VAL A 93 -0.80 -3.20 -7.45
N CYS A 94 -1.47 -2.66 -8.45
CA CYS A 94 -2.61 -3.20 -9.16
C CYS A 94 -2.27 -3.07 -10.65
#